data_AF-A0A3B0YKY5-F1
#
_entry.id   AF-A0A3B0YKY5-F1
#
_cell.length_a   1.000
_cell.length_b   1.000
_cell.length_c   1.000
_cell.angle_alpha   90.00
_cell.angle_beta   90.00
_cell.angle_gamma   90.00
#
_symmetry.space_group_name_H-M   'P 1'
#
loop_
_entity.id
_entity.type
_entity.pdbx_description
1 polymer ?
#
loop_
_entity_poly.entity_id
_entity_poly.type
_entity_poly.pdbx_seq_one_letter_code
_entity_poly.pdbx_strand_id
1 'polypeptide(L)'
;DEARLPIARGVAIDDDDRLRAEIIQQLICHGDLNIQQVEREFAIHFDDYFQPELEKLQHMQADGLLEVDGQHININQRGSLLIRNICKVFDRYRADQEGRFSKMI
;
A
#
# COMPACT_ATOMS: atom_id res chain seq x y z
N ASP A 1 18.81 16.94 -23.56
CA ASP A 1 19.54 15.69 -23.37
C ASP A 1 19.45 15.35 -21.89
N GLU A 2 18.35 14.69 -21.50
CA GLU A 2 18.07 14.40 -20.09
C GLU A 2 18.56 13.01 -19.77
N ALA A 3 19.58 12.96 -18.92
CA ALA A 3 20.17 11.76 -18.36
C ALA A 3 19.13 10.98 -17.54
N ARG A 4 18.30 10.18 -18.23
CA ARG A 4 17.50 9.11 -17.62
C ARG A 4 18.44 8.00 -17.18
N LEU A 5 18.82 8.04 -15.91
CA LEU A 5 19.56 6.97 -15.24
C LEU A 5 18.76 5.64 -15.33
N PRO A 6 19.32 4.57 -15.92
CA PRO A 6 18.66 3.28 -16.02
C PRO A 6 19.34 2.26 -15.08
N ILE A 7 19.17 2.36 -13.75
CA ILE A 7 19.85 1.40 -12.84
C ILE A 7 19.09 1.02 -11.56
N ALA A 8 17.79 1.33 -11.40
CA ALA A 8 17.07 1.06 -10.15
C ALA A 8 16.06 -0.10 -10.19
N ARG A 9 15.81 -0.76 -11.33
CA ARG A 9 14.66 -1.70 -11.44
C ARG A 9 14.82 -3.03 -10.72
N GLY A 10 16.04 -3.53 -10.51
CA GLY A 10 16.25 -4.84 -9.84
C GLY A 10 16.15 -4.77 -8.32
N VAL A 11 16.58 -3.65 -7.73
CA VAL A 11 16.60 -3.41 -6.28
C VAL A 11 15.27 -2.79 -5.82
N ALA A 12 14.71 -1.84 -6.58
CA ALA A 12 13.46 -1.18 -6.21
C ALA A 12 12.23 -2.12 -6.20
N ILE A 13 12.26 -3.25 -6.93
CA ILE A 13 11.19 -4.25 -6.83
C ILE A 13 11.25 -4.95 -5.47
N ASP A 14 12.45 -5.28 -4.99
CA ASP A 14 12.63 -5.92 -3.68
C ASP A 14 12.24 -4.95 -2.55
N ASP A 15 12.62 -3.68 -2.65
CA ASP A 15 12.24 -2.65 -1.67
C ASP A 15 10.73 -2.34 -1.70
N ASP A 16 10.06 -2.34 -2.86
CA ASP A 16 8.59 -2.18 -2.96
C ASP A 16 7.84 -3.38 -2.38
N ASP A 17 8.30 -4.60 -2.65
CA ASP A 17 7.74 -5.82 -2.04
C ASP A 17 7.88 -5.78 -0.52
N ARG A 18 9.05 -5.41 -0.02
CA ARG A 18 9.32 -5.29 1.42
C ARG A 18 8.51 -4.19 2.07
N LEU A 19 8.41 -3.03 1.44
CA LEU A 19 7.57 -1.91 1.87
C LEU A 19 6.10 -2.36 2.02
N ARG A 20 5.56 -3.01 1.00
CA ARG A 20 4.16 -3.47 1.00
C ARG A 20 3.94 -4.59 2.00
N ALA A 21 4.87 -5.53 2.11
CA ALA A 21 4.82 -6.60 3.10
C ALA A 21 4.83 -6.05 4.53
N GLU A 22 5.67 -5.06 4.82
CA GLU A 22 5.77 -4.41 6.12
C GLU A 22 4.47 -3.68 6.49
N ILE A 23 3.90 -2.91 5.55
CA ILE A 23 2.59 -2.26 5.74
C ILE A 23 1.51 -3.29 6.04
N ILE A 24 1.42 -4.35 5.24
CA ILE A 24 0.42 -5.41 5.40
C ILE A 24 0.61 -6.11 6.75
N GLN A 25 1.84 -6.39 7.16
CA GLN A 25 2.14 -7.03 8.43
C GLN A 25 1.74 -6.15 9.61
N GLN A 26 2.08 -4.86 9.60
CA GLN A 26 1.70 -3.93 10.67
C GLN A 26 0.18 -3.83 10.80
N LEU A 27 -0.53 -3.68 9.67
CA LEU A 27 -1.99 -3.66 9.66
C LEU A 27 -2.58 -4.97 10.22
N ILE A 28 -2.07 -6.15 9.83
CA ILE A 28 -2.61 -7.44 10.32
C ILE A 28 -2.32 -7.65 11.82
N CYS A 29 -1.11 -7.35 12.26
CA CYS A 29 -0.67 -7.64 13.64
C CYS A 29 -1.21 -6.63 14.65
N HIS A 30 -1.22 -5.35 14.29
CA HIS A 30 -1.55 -4.26 15.22
C HIS A 30 -2.89 -3.61 14.90
N GLY A 31 -3.32 -3.66 13.64
CA GLY A 31 -4.50 -2.91 13.19
C GLY A 31 -4.19 -1.43 12.98
N ASP A 32 -2.92 -1.03 13.03
CA ASP A 32 -2.48 0.34 12.80
C ASP A 32 -1.22 0.37 11.92
N LEU A 33 -0.98 1.53 11.32
CA LEU A 33 0.19 1.83 10.50
C LEU A 33 0.70 3.22 10.84
N ASN A 34 2.00 3.31 11.14
CA ASN A 34 2.67 4.59 11.31
C ASN A 34 3.29 5.05 9.99
N ILE A 35 2.66 6.03 9.34
CA ILE A 35 3.10 6.55 8.04
C ILE A 35 4.51 7.15 8.15
N GLN A 36 4.78 7.95 9.20
CA GLN A 36 6.10 8.57 9.37
C GLN A 36 7.23 7.55 9.56
N GLN A 37 6.94 6.42 10.21
CA GLN A 37 7.93 5.35 10.36
C GLN A 37 8.27 4.75 8.99
N VAL A 38 7.24 4.43 8.20
CA VAL A 38 7.40 3.87 6.84
C VAL A 38 8.14 4.85 5.93
N GLU A 39 7.76 6.13 5.93
CA GLU A 39 8.44 7.16 5.13
C GLU A 39 9.93 7.27 5.46
N ARG A 40 10.29 7.19 6.75
CA ARG A 40 11.69 7.23 7.19
C ARG A 40 12.47 5.96 6.85
N GLU A 41 11.84 4.80 7.00
CA GLU A 41 12.49 3.50 6.77
C GLU A 41 12.77 3.24 5.29
N PHE A 42 11.81 3.57 4.42
CA PHE A 42 11.89 3.33 2.98
C PHE A 42 12.30 4.57 2.17
N ALA A 43 12.49 5.72 2.84
CA ALA A 43 12.85 7.00 2.22
C ALA A 43 11.88 7.40 1.08
N ILE A 44 10.58 7.27 1.33
CA ILE A 44 9.50 7.60 0.39
C ILE A 44 8.58 8.69 0.94
N HIS A 45 7.81 9.31 0.05
CA HIS A 45 6.64 10.12 0.42
C HIS A 45 5.39 9.25 0.28
N PHE A 46 4.74 8.93 1.39
CA PHE A 46 3.66 7.94 1.43
C PHE A 46 2.43 8.40 0.63
N ASP A 47 2.06 9.67 0.76
CA ASP A 47 0.90 10.26 0.06
C ASP A 47 1.07 10.20 -1.47
N ASP A 48 2.25 10.54 -1.98
CA ASP A 48 2.55 10.46 -3.41
C ASP A 48 2.68 9.01 -3.89
N TYR A 49 3.32 8.15 -3.10
CA TYR A 49 3.59 6.76 -3.47
C TYR A 49 2.33 5.89 -3.50
N PHE A 50 1.48 6.07 -2.50
CA PHE A 50 0.24 5.31 -2.30
C PHE A 50 -1.00 6.12 -2.67
N GLN A 51 -0.89 7.18 -3.47
CA GLN A 51 -2.03 7.98 -3.90
C GLN A 51 -3.23 7.15 -4.40
N PRO A 52 -3.08 6.17 -5.33
CA PRO A 52 -4.23 5.40 -5.81
C PRO A 52 -4.76 4.40 -4.75
N GLU A 53 -3.93 3.97 -3.82
CA GLU A 53 -4.33 3.20 -2.65
C GLU A 53 -5.14 4.05 -1.66
N LEU A 54 -4.67 5.27 -1.36
CA LEU A 54 -5.34 6.22 -0.48
C LEU A 54 -6.75 6.58 -0.98
N GLU A 55 -6.94 6.76 -2.29
CA GLU A 55 -8.26 6.96 -2.89
C GLU A 55 -9.23 5.78 -2.61
N LYS A 56 -8.72 4.54 -2.61
CA LYS A 56 -9.52 3.36 -2.26
C LYS A 56 -9.79 3.30 -0.75
N LEU A 57 -8.82 3.68 0.07
CA LEU A 57 -8.98 3.74 1.52
C LEU A 57 -10.00 4.79 1.94
N GLN A 58 -10.12 5.92 1.23
CA GLN A 58 -11.14 6.94 1.50
C GLN A 58 -12.56 6.38 1.44
N HIS A 59 -12.84 5.49 0.50
CA HIS A 59 -14.14 4.81 0.42
C HIS A 59 -14.36 3.91 1.65
N MET A 60 -13.36 3.12 2.01
CA MET A 60 -13.41 2.26 3.21
C MET A 60 -13.51 3.07 4.51
N GLN A 61 -12.92 4.26 4.55
CA GLN A 61 -13.03 5.20 5.65
C GLN A 61 -14.44 5.77 5.75
N ALA A 62 -15.07 6.12 4.61
CA ALA A 62 -16.47 6.55 4.58
C ALA A 62 -17.43 5.44 5.06
N ASP A 63 -17.10 4.17 4.80
CA ASP A 63 -17.81 3.00 5.34
C ASP A 63 -17.50 2.72 6.83
N GLY A 64 -16.61 3.49 7.46
CA GLY A 64 -16.23 3.36 8.87
C GLY A 64 -15.36 2.14 9.17
N LEU A 65 -14.68 1.58 8.16
CA LEU A 65 -13.82 0.41 8.31
C LEU A 65 -12.44 0.78 8.88
N LEU A 66 -11.94 1.96 8.54
CA LEU A 66 -10.64 2.46 8.98
C LEU A 66 -10.68 3.98 9.07
N GLU A 67 -9.70 4.55 9.75
CA GLU A 67 -9.45 5.99 9.80
C GLU A 67 -8.05 6.26 9.27
N VAL A 68 -7.95 7.16 8.30
CA VAL A 68 -6.66 7.69 7.83
C VAL A 68 -6.50 9.07 8.43
N ASP A 69 -5.51 9.21 9.30
CA ASP A 69 -4.92 10.47 9.69
C ASP A 69 -3.67 10.71 8.83
N GLY A 70 -3.32 11.95 8.54
CA GLY A 70 -2.15 12.27 7.68
C GLY A 70 -0.83 11.70 8.19
N GLN A 71 -0.80 11.14 9.41
CA GLN A 71 0.38 10.49 9.99
C GLN A 71 0.16 9.01 10.35
N HIS A 72 -1.09 8.52 10.39
CA HIS A 72 -1.40 7.16 10.85
C HIS A 72 -2.62 6.59 10.15
N ILE A 73 -2.62 5.28 9.90
CA ILE A 73 -3.82 4.55 9.48
C ILE A 73 -4.23 3.63 10.62
N ASN A 74 -5.50 3.67 11.01
CA ASN A 74 -6.05 2.81 12.06
C ASN A 74 -7.25 2.04 11.54
N ILE A 75 -7.26 0.73 11.74
CA ILE A 75 -8.38 -0.14 11.38
C ILE A 75 -9.36 -0.16 12.54
N ASN A 76 -10.61 0.19 12.26
CA ASN A 76 -11.67 0.14 13.26
C ASN A 76 -12.08 -1.30 13.54
N GLN A 77 -12.79 -1.52 14.65
CA GLN A 77 -13.28 -2.84 15.03
C GLN A 77 -14.08 -3.54 13.91
N ARG A 78 -14.83 -2.77 13.10
CA ARG A 78 -15.55 -3.27 11.92
C ARG A 78 -14.61 -3.64 10.77
N GLY A 79 -13.59 -2.83 10.52
CA GLY A 79 -12.59 -3.11 9.48
C GLY A 79 -11.70 -4.30 9.79
N SER A 80 -11.50 -4.65 11.08
CA SER A 80 -10.76 -5.85 11.47
C SER A 80 -11.38 -7.14 10.88
N LEU A 81 -12.71 -7.19 10.76
CA LEU A 81 -13.41 -8.31 10.11
C LEU A 81 -13.13 -8.38 8.59
N LEU A 82 -12.81 -7.23 7.99
CA LEU A 82 -12.54 -7.06 6.56
C LEU A 82 -11.06 -6.76 6.29
N ILE A 83 -10.17 -7.09 7.24
CA ILE A 83 -8.76 -6.70 7.16
C ILE A 83 -8.08 -7.21 5.89
N ARG A 84 -8.45 -8.40 5.42
CA ARG A 84 -7.95 -8.94 4.15
C ARG A 84 -8.29 -8.07 2.95
N ASN A 85 -9.45 -7.40 2.95
CA ASN A 85 -9.82 -6.47 1.87
C ASN A 85 -9.05 -5.17 1.97
N ILE A 86 -8.76 -4.68 3.18
CA ILE A 86 -7.91 -3.51 3.41
C ILE A 86 -6.47 -3.81 2.95
N CYS A 87 -5.88 -4.93 3.37
CA CYS A 87 -4.53 -5.33 2.95
C CYS A 87 -4.39 -5.51 1.43
N LYS A 88 -5.45 -5.97 0.74
CA LYS A 88 -5.46 -6.07 -0.74
C LYS A 88 -5.27 -4.73 -1.44
N VAL A 89 -5.61 -3.61 -0.80
CA VAL A 89 -5.36 -2.28 -1.37
C VAL A 89 -3.85 -2.07 -1.55
N PHE A 90 -3.05 -2.53 -0.60
CA PHE A 90 -1.59 -2.42 -0.60
C PHE A 90 -0.87 -3.58 -1.29
N ASP A 91 -1.55 -4.67 -1.63
CA ASP A 91 -0.96 -5.83 -2.32
C ASP A 91 -0.85 -5.58 -3.84
N ARG A 92 0.38 -5.37 -4.32
CA ARG A 92 0.66 -5.09 -5.74
C ARG A 92 0.49 -6.32 -6.63
N TYR A 93 0.78 -7.52 -6.12
CA TYR A 93 0.78 -8.76 -6.92
C TYR A 93 -0.59 -9.13 -7.48
N ARG A 94 -1.70 -8.76 -6.81
CA ARG A 94 -3.05 -9.04 -7.31
C ARG A 94 -3.62 -7.95 -8.21
N ALA A 95 -3.13 -6.71 -8.14
CA ALA A 95 -3.58 -5.64 -9.03
C ALA A 95 -3.17 -5.90 -10.50
N ASP A 96 -2.01 -6.52 -10.76
CA ASP A 96 -1.57 -6.88 -12.13
C ASP A 96 -2.34 -8.10 -12.71
N GLN A 97 -2.88 -8.97 -11.85
CA GLN A 97 -3.59 -10.18 -12.27
C GLN A 97 -5.01 -9.91 -12.78
N GLU A 98 -5.68 -8.84 -12.33
CA GLU A 98 -7.00 -8.48 -12.86
C GLU A 98 -6.93 -7.79 -14.24
N GLY A 99 -5.74 -7.38 -14.69
CA GLY A 99 -5.49 -6.81 -16.02
C GLY A 99 -4.91 -7.78 -17.05
N ARG A 100 -4.55 -9.02 -16.67
CA ARG A 100 -3.79 -9.96 -17.53
C ARG A 100 -4.49 -11.28 -17.88
N PHE A 101 -5.81 -11.35 -17.72
CA PHE A 101 -6.61 -12.35 -18.46
C PHE A 101 -6.99 -11.82 -19.86
N SER A 102 -6.02 -11.65 -20.75
CA SER A 102 -6.17 -11.78 -22.22
C SER A 102 -4.95 -11.22 -22.93
N LYS A 103 -4.04 -12.13 -23.30
CA LYS A 103 -3.57 -12.33 -24.67
C LYS A 103 -2.47 -13.40 -24.61
N MET A 104 -2.93 -14.64 -24.61
CA MET A 104 -2.17 -15.73 -25.20
C MET A 104 -2.37 -15.57 -26.72
N ILE A 105 -1.29 -15.28 -27.44
CA ILE A 105 -1.20 -15.54 -28.89
C ILE A 105 0.01 -16.41 -29.13
#